data_AF-A0A3S0B0S0-F1
#
_entry.id   AF-A0A3S0B0S0-F1
#
_cell.length_a   1.000
_cell.length_b   1.000
_cell.length_c   1.000
_cell.angle_alpha   90.00
_cell.angle_beta   90.00
_cell.angle_gamma   90.00
#
_symmetry.space_group_name_H-M   'P 1'
#
loop_
_entity.id
_entity.type
_entity.pdbx_description
1 polymer ?
#
loop_
_entity_poly.entity_id
_entity_poly.type
_entity_poly.pdbx_seq_one_letter_code
_entity_poly.pdbx_strand_id
1 'polypeptide(L)'
;MNILNKKEPLHEDLIPYLQNTSIGLCLKHPLVFNLFHTDQMNAFCNEQYKQKKETIKNYLKEKEFSSFIWLHERPFRMSKFLEISDLIKDQKQYWSLFSSIWIDCENIYQYKNLIKKIFKDKNIKLMMTKEDEKLYKDLPDEVKIFRGHQKYNKMGYSWSLSHFKAKWFSERFYTEELPIVTEGIVTEGIVTEGIINKKDILAVLKSRGEFEILCDPMKIKKERFKKAKRENWIQSIFEQARKEFALKEKSYHGIWHWEKVERNALEIANHTELCDHIVVQLFGILHDSKRKDENEDLNHGLRAANFAKSLYEEGKLLITKKQLQKLETACEFHEKGEISKDPTIGACWDADRLELTRVGITPNPKFFSTKAGLDLMWKV
;
A
#
# COMPACT_ATOMS: atom_id res chain seq x y z
N MET A 1 32.66 -32.09 22.49
CA MET A 1 32.21 -31.24 23.62
C MET A 1 31.03 -30.42 23.13
N ASN A 2 29.93 -30.36 23.89
CA ASN A 2 28.76 -29.54 23.51
C ASN A 2 29.17 -28.07 23.49
N ILE A 3 29.02 -27.40 22.34
CA ILE A 3 29.44 -26.01 22.15
C ILE A 3 28.78 -25.05 23.13
N LEU A 4 27.58 -25.40 23.60
CA LEU A 4 26.81 -24.63 24.58
C LEU A 4 27.46 -24.58 25.97
N ASN A 5 28.38 -25.50 26.27
CA ASN A 5 29.06 -25.56 27.57
C ASN A 5 30.53 -25.10 27.49
N LYS A 6 31.01 -24.74 26.30
CA LYS A 6 32.40 -24.30 26.08
C LYS A 6 32.53 -22.84 26.51
N LYS A 7 33.50 -22.55 27.40
CA LYS A 7 33.85 -21.18 27.81
C LYS A 7 35.12 -20.72 27.09
N GLU A 8 35.02 -19.61 26.37
CA GLU A 8 36.13 -18.97 25.68
C GLU A 8 35.86 -17.45 25.54
N PRO A 9 36.89 -16.62 25.34
CA PRO A 9 36.67 -15.19 25.06
C PRO A 9 35.94 -15.00 23.73
N LEU A 10 35.20 -13.90 23.61
CA LEU A 10 34.58 -13.51 22.34
C LEU A 10 35.68 -13.19 21.31
N HIS A 11 35.46 -13.60 20.07
CA HIS A 11 36.37 -13.35 18.96
C HIS A 11 36.59 -11.85 18.77
N GLU A 12 37.84 -11.44 18.51
CA GLU A 12 38.25 -10.03 18.42
C GLU A 12 37.40 -9.19 17.45
N ASP A 13 37.12 -9.70 16.25
CA ASP A 13 36.24 -9.06 15.26
C ASP A 13 34.80 -8.81 15.73
N LEU A 14 34.31 -9.55 16.73
CA LEU A 14 32.97 -9.40 17.28
C LEU A 14 32.91 -8.35 18.42
N ILE A 15 34.03 -8.10 19.10
CA ILE A 15 34.10 -7.21 20.27
C ILE A 15 33.62 -5.78 19.94
N PRO A 16 34.00 -5.14 18.82
CA PRO A 16 33.53 -3.78 18.49
C PRO A 16 32.01 -3.66 18.29
N TYR A 17 31.32 -4.79 18.13
CA TYR A 17 29.88 -4.85 17.90
C TYR A 17 29.09 -5.19 19.18
N LEU A 18 29.76 -5.30 20.33
CA LEU A 18 29.12 -5.35 21.63
C LEU A 18 28.61 -3.96 22.01
N GLN A 19 27.32 -3.87 22.32
CA GLN A 19 26.64 -2.62 22.64
C GLN A 19 25.74 -2.79 23.85
N ASN A 20 25.90 -1.94 24.86
CA ASN A 20 24.94 -1.84 25.95
C ASN A 20 23.68 -1.13 25.45
N THR A 21 22.52 -1.75 25.66
CA THR A 21 21.20 -1.21 25.34
C THR A 21 20.33 -1.17 26.58
N SER A 22 19.15 -0.57 26.49
CA SER A 22 18.18 -0.51 27.60
C SER A 22 17.70 -1.88 28.08
N ILE A 23 17.86 -2.92 27.26
CA ILE A 23 17.46 -4.30 27.58
C ILE A 23 18.66 -5.22 27.88
N GLY A 24 19.88 -4.66 28.00
CA GLY A 24 21.11 -5.37 28.31
C GLY A 24 22.16 -5.32 27.19
N LEU A 25 23.20 -6.14 27.33
CA LEU A 25 24.30 -6.23 26.39
C LEU A 25 23.85 -6.98 25.12
N CYS A 26 24.01 -6.37 23.95
CA CYS A 26 23.70 -6.96 22.65
C CYS A 26 24.99 -7.15 21.84
N LEU A 27 25.04 -8.21 21.03
CA LEU A 27 26.03 -8.34 19.95
C LEU A 27 25.34 -8.05 18.61
N LYS A 28 25.75 -6.99 17.92
CA LYS A 28 25.11 -6.53 16.67
C LYS A 28 26.05 -6.56 15.47
N HIS A 29 26.71 -7.69 15.24
CA HIS A 29 27.65 -7.87 14.13
C HIS A 29 26.92 -8.26 12.82
N PRO A 30 27.37 -7.84 11.61
CA PRO A 30 26.72 -8.15 10.33
C PRO A 30 26.42 -9.62 10.04
N LEU A 31 27.19 -10.54 10.62
CA LEU A 31 27.01 -11.99 10.47
C LEU A 31 26.46 -12.67 11.74
N VAL A 32 26.54 -12.01 12.89
CA VAL A 32 26.17 -12.62 14.18
C VAL A 32 25.43 -11.59 15.01
N PHE A 33 24.14 -11.83 15.22
CA PHE A 33 23.28 -10.99 16.03
C PHE A 33 22.78 -11.76 17.25
N ASN A 34 22.87 -11.14 18.42
CA ASN A 34 22.31 -11.66 19.65
C ASN A 34 21.77 -10.50 20.51
N LEU A 35 20.47 -10.58 20.83
CA LEU A 35 19.77 -9.54 21.57
C LEU A 35 20.13 -9.52 23.06
N PHE A 36 20.46 -10.68 23.64
CA PHE A 36 20.81 -10.82 25.06
C PHE A 36 22.14 -11.58 25.16
N HIS A 37 23.22 -10.88 24.84
CA HIS A 37 24.55 -11.47 24.84
C HIS A 37 25.09 -11.62 26.26
N THR A 38 25.68 -12.78 26.53
CA THR A 38 26.42 -13.09 27.76
C THR A 38 27.69 -13.84 27.41
N ASP A 39 28.71 -13.80 28.29
CA ASP A 39 29.99 -14.48 28.06
C ASP A 39 29.85 -16.00 27.86
N GLN A 40 28.79 -16.61 28.39
CA GLN A 40 28.50 -18.03 28.18
C GLN A 40 28.18 -18.36 26.71
N MET A 41 27.75 -17.36 25.93
CA MET A 41 27.39 -17.52 24.52
C MET A 41 28.57 -17.27 23.58
N ASN A 42 29.75 -16.88 24.09
CA ASN A 42 30.93 -16.55 23.29
C ASN A 42 31.32 -17.67 22.34
N ALA A 43 31.45 -18.91 22.85
CA ALA A 43 31.83 -20.06 22.02
C ALA A 43 30.86 -20.29 20.85
N PHE A 44 29.56 -20.15 21.11
CA PHE A 44 28.53 -20.29 20.09
C PHE A 44 28.57 -19.16 19.05
N CYS A 45 28.76 -17.91 19.50
CA CYS A 45 28.87 -16.75 18.62
C CYS A 45 30.14 -16.82 17.74
N ASN A 46 31.26 -17.25 18.32
CA ASN A 46 32.53 -17.42 17.63
C ASN A 46 32.44 -18.49 16.53
N GLU A 47 31.84 -19.64 16.83
CA GLU A 47 31.68 -20.70 15.84
C GLU A 47 30.72 -20.30 14.72
N GLN A 48 29.60 -19.66 15.04
CA GLN A 48 28.73 -19.09 14.02
C GLN A 48 29.47 -18.09 13.14
N TYR A 49 30.24 -17.18 13.75
CA TYR A 49 31.03 -16.20 13.04
C TYR A 49 32.02 -16.87 12.09
N LYS A 50 32.77 -17.86 12.58
CA LYS A 50 33.75 -18.62 11.80
C LYS A 50 33.08 -19.30 10.59
N GLN A 51 32.02 -20.08 10.82
CA GLN A 51 31.32 -20.81 9.76
C GLN A 51 30.73 -19.85 8.71
N LYS A 52 30.06 -18.77 9.14
CA LYS A 52 29.52 -17.77 8.22
C LYS A 52 30.63 -17.06 7.46
N LYS A 53 31.76 -16.72 8.09
CA LYS A 53 32.92 -16.07 7.46
C LYS A 53 33.58 -16.95 6.39
N GLU A 54 33.66 -18.25 6.61
CA GLU A 54 34.12 -19.22 5.59
C GLU A 54 33.11 -19.34 4.45
N THR A 55 31.82 -19.43 4.80
CA THR A 55 30.73 -19.58 3.83
C THR A 55 30.61 -18.39 2.87
N ILE A 56 30.69 -17.14 3.37
CA ILE A 56 30.63 -15.96 2.50
C ILE A 56 31.81 -15.86 1.52
N LYS A 57 32.99 -16.36 1.90
CA LYS A 57 34.15 -16.40 0.99
C LYS A 57 33.90 -17.34 -0.18
N ASN A 58 33.29 -18.50 0.09
CA ASN A 58 32.92 -19.46 -0.95
C ASN A 58 31.87 -18.87 -1.89
N TYR A 59 30.80 -18.25 -1.35
CA TYR A 59 29.77 -17.61 -2.17
C TYR A 59 30.33 -16.49 -3.06
N LEU A 60 31.28 -15.67 -2.57
CA LEU A 60 31.92 -14.66 -3.42
C LEU A 60 32.76 -15.29 -4.54
N LYS A 61 33.51 -16.37 -4.25
CA LYS A 61 34.31 -17.09 -5.24
C LYS A 61 33.43 -17.71 -6.33
N GLU A 62 32.29 -18.25 -5.94
CA GLU A 62 31.30 -18.88 -6.82
C GLU A 62 30.36 -17.86 -7.50
N LYS A 63 30.47 -16.56 -7.14
CA LYS A 63 29.59 -15.47 -7.61
C LYS A 63 28.11 -15.66 -7.23
N GLU A 64 27.87 -16.36 -6.13
CA GLU A 64 26.56 -16.55 -5.50
C GLU A 64 26.18 -15.33 -4.64
N PHE A 65 26.01 -14.18 -5.29
CA PHE A 65 25.84 -12.88 -4.61
C PHE A 65 24.59 -12.81 -3.72
N SER A 66 23.49 -13.47 -4.12
CA SER A 66 22.27 -13.50 -3.31
C SER A 66 22.54 -14.19 -1.96
N SER A 67 23.09 -15.40 -1.98
CA SER A 67 23.44 -16.18 -0.79
C SER A 67 24.45 -15.44 0.09
N PHE A 68 25.42 -14.76 -0.52
CA PHE A 68 26.33 -13.86 0.19
C PHE A 68 25.59 -12.77 0.98
N ILE A 69 24.64 -12.07 0.36
CA ILE A 69 23.88 -11.00 1.03
C ILE A 69 22.97 -11.57 2.13
N TRP A 70 22.24 -12.66 1.87
CA TRP A 70 21.27 -13.20 2.83
C TRP A 70 21.90 -13.84 4.07
N LEU A 71 23.21 -14.14 4.04
CA LEU A 71 23.95 -14.55 5.23
C LEU A 71 24.20 -13.38 6.21
N HIS A 72 24.03 -12.14 5.75
CA HIS A 72 24.13 -10.95 6.59
C HIS A 72 22.79 -10.58 7.22
N GLU A 73 22.87 -10.03 8.43
CA GLU A 73 21.75 -9.53 9.20
C GLU A 73 21.10 -8.33 8.49
N ARG A 74 19.76 -8.24 8.58
CA ARG A 74 18.91 -7.31 7.81
C ARG A 74 19.45 -5.87 7.73
N PRO A 75 19.90 -5.22 8.82
CA PRO A 75 20.39 -3.83 8.76
C PRO A 75 21.65 -3.61 7.89
N PHE A 76 22.41 -4.68 7.61
CA PHE A 76 23.70 -4.63 6.91
C PHE A 76 23.62 -5.11 5.45
N ARG A 77 22.46 -5.63 5.00
CA ARG A 77 22.32 -6.16 3.63
C ARG A 77 22.58 -5.10 2.56
N MET A 78 22.08 -3.87 2.76
CA MET A 78 22.31 -2.77 1.82
C MET A 78 23.78 -2.35 1.77
N SER A 79 24.44 -2.15 2.92
CA SER A 79 25.87 -1.80 2.91
C SER A 79 26.72 -2.87 2.24
N LYS A 80 26.44 -4.15 2.54
CA LYS A 80 27.18 -5.27 1.93
C LYS A 80 26.92 -5.42 0.45
N PHE A 81 25.71 -5.14 -0.01
CA PHE A 81 25.42 -5.07 -1.44
C PHE A 81 26.25 -3.99 -2.13
N LEU A 82 26.35 -2.80 -1.55
CA LEU A 82 27.13 -1.69 -2.11
C LEU A 82 28.63 -2.00 -2.17
N GLU A 83 29.17 -2.81 -1.26
CA GLU A 83 30.57 -3.25 -1.31
C GLU A 83 30.87 -4.17 -2.50
N ILE A 84 29.88 -4.97 -2.93
CA ILE A 84 30.05 -5.97 -3.99
C ILE A 84 29.37 -5.58 -5.31
N SER A 85 28.66 -4.44 -5.33
CA SER A 85 27.77 -4.05 -6.43
C SER A 85 28.50 -4.00 -7.78
N ASP A 86 29.76 -3.56 -7.77
CA ASP A 86 30.60 -3.46 -8.97
C ASP A 86 31.05 -4.82 -9.52
N LEU A 87 31.00 -5.88 -8.71
CA LEU A 87 31.33 -7.24 -9.12
C LEU A 87 30.18 -7.90 -9.90
N ILE A 88 28.94 -7.43 -9.70
CA ILE A 88 27.73 -7.99 -10.32
C ILE A 88 27.59 -7.40 -11.73
N LYS A 89 28.15 -8.10 -12.73
CA LYS A 89 28.13 -7.63 -14.13
C LYS A 89 26.78 -7.83 -14.81
N ASP A 90 26.06 -8.89 -14.44
CA ASP A 90 24.72 -9.14 -14.97
C ASP A 90 23.72 -8.14 -14.37
N GLN A 91 23.16 -7.29 -15.22
CA GLN A 91 22.23 -6.23 -14.79
C GLN A 91 20.94 -6.79 -14.22
N LYS A 92 20.45 -7.92 -14.73
CA LYS A 92 19.21 -8.53 -14.23
C LYS A 92 19.42 -9.08 -12.82
N GLN A 93 20.55 -9.75 -12.58
CA GLN A 93 20.96 -10.23 -11.27
C GLN A 93 21.14 -9.06 -10.29
N TYR A 94 21.81 -7.99 -10.71
CA TYR A 94 22.00 -6.77 -9.93
C TYR A 94 20.67 -6.20 -9.45
N TRP A 95 19.75 -5.92 -10.38
CA TRP A 95 18.50 -5.24 -10.06
C TRP A 95 17.51 -6.14 -9.34
N SER A 96 17.52 -7.45 -9.62
CA SER A 96 16.74 -8.42 -8.86
C SER A 96 17.19 -8.50 -7.40
N LEU A 97 18.51 -8.57 -7.17
CA LEU A 97 19.07 -8.57 -5.82
C LEU A 97 18.80 -7.25 -5.10
N PHE A 98 19.05 -6.11 -5.76
CA PHE A 98 18.74 -4.79 -5.20
C PHE A 98 17.26 -4.66 -4.82
N SER A 99 16.34 -5.12 -5.68
CA SER A 99 14.91 -5.12 -5.38
C SER A 99 14.56 -5.93 -4.14
N SER A 100 15.13 -7.14 -4.01
CA SER A 100 14.91 -7.98 -2.83
C SER A 100 15.41 -7.33 -1.54
N ILE A 101 16.53 -6.61 -1.60
CA ILE A 101 17.08 -5.86 -0.47
C ILE A 101 16.23 -4.63 -0.18
N TRP A 102 15.79 -3.90 -1.20
CA TRP A 102 14.90 -2.75 -1.05
C TRP A 102 13.65 -3.10 -0.26
N ILE A 103 13.02 -4.23 -0.62
CA ILE A 103 11.81 -4.73 0.02
C ILE A 103 12.08 -5.11 1.49
N ASP A 104 13.21 -5.75 1.79
CA ASP A 104 13.54 -6.23 3.13
C ASP A 104 14.16 -5.16 4.06
N CYS A 105 14.74 -4.09 3.50
CA CYS A 105 15.52 -3.11 4.25
C CYS A 105 14.64 -2.16 5.09
N GLU A 106 14.91 -2.12 6.40
CA GLU A 106 14.21 -1.24 7.35
C GLU A 106 14.95 0.09 7.58
N ASN A 107 16.22 0.19 7.16
CA ASN A 107 17.11 1.34 7.39
C ASN A 107 17.55 2.06 6.10
N ILE A 108 16.75 1.94 5.03
CA ILE A 108 17.08 2.49 3.70
C ILE A 108 17.34 4.01 3.71
N TYR A 109 16.74 4.72 4.68
CA TYR A 109 16.92 6.16 4.88
C TYR A 109 18.39 6.57 5.11
N GLN A 110 19.22 5.68 5.65
CA GLN A 110 20.65 5.92 5.87
C GLN A 110 21.42 6.09 4.54
N TYR A 111 20.87 5.57 3.44
CA TYR A 111 21.52 5.57 2.12
C TYR A 111 20.93 6.60 1.15
N LYS A 112 20.11 7.56 1.62
CA LYS A 112 19.32 8.48 0.79
C LYS A 112 20.08 9.11 -0.39
N ASN A 113 21.30 9.60 -0.15
CA ASN A 113 22.11 10.24 -1.20
C ASN A 113 22.58 9.25 -2.27
N LEU A 114 22.87 8.02 -1.87
CA LEU A 114 23.31 6.97 -2.78
C LEU A 114 22.14 6.39 -3.56
N ILE A 115 21.00 6.17 -2.90
CA ILE A 115 19.74 5.77 -3.57
C ILE A 115 19.38 6.77 -4.66
N LYS A 116 19.49 8.08 -4.39
CA LYS A 116 19.26 9.12 -5.42
C LYS A 116 20.19 8.98 -6.62
N LYS A 117 21.41 8.46 -6.45
CA LYS A 117 22.34 8.19 -7.56
C LYS A 117 21.96 6.91 -8.29
N ILE A 118 21.71 5.81 -7.56
CA ILE A 118 21.31 4.51 -8.11
C ILE A 118 20.03 4.66 -8.95
N PHE A 119 19.06 5.45 -8.48
CA PHE A 119 17.78 5.65 -9.17
C PHE A 119 17.87 6.49 -10.45
N LYS A 120 19.05 7.03 -10.81
CA LYS A 120 19.30 7.64 -12.11
C LYS A 120 19.66 6.62 -13.20
N ASP A 121 19.94 5.38 -12.82
CA ASP A 121 20.26 4.34 -13.78
C ASP A 121 19.05 3.98 -14.64
N LYS A 122 19.26 3.89 -15.96
CA LYS A 122 18.24 3.54 -16.95
C LYS A 122 17.70 2.12 -16.79
N ASN A 123 18.46 1.23 -16.15
CA ASN A 123 18.13 -0.18 -15.97
C ASN A 123 17.27 -0.45 -14.74
N ILE A 124 16.89 0.57 -13.95
CA ILE A 124 16.07 0.42 -12.73
C ILE A 124 14.79 -0.40 -12.93
N LYS A 125 14.24 -0.39 -14.15
CA LYS A 125 13.06 -1.17 -14.53
C LYS A 125 13.26 -2.69 -14.38
N LEU A 126 14.51 -3.18 -14.39
CA LEU A 126 14.85 -4.58 -14.16
C LEU A 126 14.58 -5.04 -12.70
N MET A 127 14.22 -4.13 -11.79
CA MET A 127 13.68 -4.49 -10.47
C MET A 127 12.34 -5.22 -10.57
N MET A 128 11.58 -4.96 -11.63
CA MET A 128 10.21 -5.45 -11.81
C MET A 128 10.20 -6.92 -12.22
N THR A 129 9.34 -7.71 -11.59
CA THR A 129 8.99 -9.05 -12.08
C THR A 129 8.11 -8.96 -13.33
N LYS A 130 7.85 -10.11 -13.99
CA LYS A 130 6.91 -10.14 -15.13
C LYS A 130 5.50 -9.66 -14.75
N GLU A 131 5.07 -9.91 -13.51
CA GLU A 131 3.77 -9.44 -13.03
C GLU A 131 3.76 -7.93 -12.78
N ASP A 132 4.85 -7.41 -12.23
CA ASP A 132 5.03 -5.96 -12.02
C ASP A 132 5.05 -5.21 -13.35
N GLU A 133 5.75 -5.76 -14.35
CA GLU A 133 5.78 -5.23 -15.70
C GLU A 133 4.39 -5.22 -16.34
N LYS A 134 3.58 -6.27 -16.11
CA LYS A 134 2.21 -6.33 -16.60
C LYS A 134 1.37 -5.22 -15.97
N LEU A 135 1.40 -5.09 -14.64
CA LEU A 135 0.71 -4.00 -13.96
C LEU A 135 1.19 -2.64 -14.45
N TYR A 136 2.50 -2.42 -14.55
CA TYR A 136 3.07 -1.18 -15.09
C TYR A 136 2.54 -0.87 -16.49
N LYS A 137 2.44 -1.87 -17.39
CA LYS A 137 1.90 -1.69 -18.73
C LYS A 137 0.41 -1.31 -18.71
N ASP A 138 -0.35 -1.90 -17.80
CA ASP A 138 -1.80 -1.66 -17.65
C ASP A 138 -2.12 -0.30 -16.99
N LEU A 139 -1.14 0.38 -16.37
CA LEU A 139 -1.33 1.73 -15.83
C LEU A 139 -1.55 2.77 -16.96
N PRO A 140 -2.41 3.78 -16.76
CA PRO A 140 -2.59 4.92 -17.67
C PRO A 140 -1.40 5.89 -17.61
N ASP A 141 -1.38 6.90 -18.48
CA ASP A 141 -0.31 7.90 -18.55
C ASP A 141 -0.17 8.76 -17.28
N GLU A 142 -1.29 9.03 -16.60
CA GLU A 142 -1.32 9.71 -15.31
C GLU A 142 -1.94 8.78 -14.26
N VAL A 143 -1.22 8.53 -13.17
CA VAL A 143 -1.58 7.55 -12.15
C VAL A 143 -1.70 8.24 -10.81
N LYS A 144 -2.78 7.95 -10.09
CA LYS A 144 -2.93 8.42 -8.71
C LYS A 144 -2.19 7.52 -7.73
N ILE A 145 -1.46 8.15 -6.82
CA ILE A 145 -0.62 7.47 -5.82
C ILE A 145 -0.77 8.11 -4.44
N PHE A 146 -0.52 7.32 -3.41
CA PHE A 146 -0.64 7.68 -2.00
C PHE A 146 0.65 7.36 -1.25
N ARG A 147 1.02 8.18 -0.27
CA ARG A 147 2.13 7.91 0.64
C ARG A 147 1.70 8.17 2.07
N GLY A 148 1.80 7.12 2.89
CA GLY A 148 1.81 7.23 4.32
C GLY A 148 3.17 7.65 4.82
N HIS A 149 3.23 8.70 5.63
CA HIS A 149 4.48 9.20 6.16
C HIS A 149 4.26 9.98 7.46
N GLN A 150 5.33 10.14 8.22
CA GLN A 150 5.45 11.15 9.27
C GLN A 150 6.03 12.44 8.67
N LYS A 151 6.07 13.54 9.43
CA LYS A 151 6.52 14.84 8.92
C LYS A 151 7.93 14.81 8.30
N TYR A 152 8.86 14.05 8.88
CA TYR A 152 10.28 14.02 8.49
C TYR A 152 10.59 13.15 7.25
N ASN A 153 9.80 12.10 6.99
CA ASN A 153 10.03 11.16 5.89
C ASN A 153 9.05 11.37 4.71
N LYS A 154 8.42 12.55 4.63
CA LYS A 154 7.51 12.93 3.53
C LYS A 154 8.11 12.74 2.13
N MET A 155 9.39 13.06 1.96
CA MET A 155 10.09 13.04 0.66
C MET A 155 10.69 11.66 0.32
N GLY A 156 9.98 10.57 0.65
CA GLY A 156 10.41 9.22 0.30
C GLY A 156 9.99 8.82 -1.13
N TYR A 157 10.68 7.82 -1.67
CA TYR A 157 10.48 7.32 -3.03
C TYR A 157 9.36 6.27 -3.13
N SER A 158 8.98 5.64 -2.02
CA SER A 158 7.98 4.58 -1.98
C SER A 158 6.57 5.15 -1.83
N TRP A 159 5.73 4.95 -2.84
CA TRP A 159 4.33 5.34 -2.88
C TRP A 159 3.47 4.09 -3.12
N SER A 160 2.15 4.22 -2.99
CA SER A 160 1.20 3.11 -3.03
C SER A 160 0.04 3.45 -3.97
N LEU A 161 -0.46 2.47 -4.74
CA LEU A 161 -1.76 2.59 -5.43
C LEU A 161 -2.97 2.42 -4.49
N SER A 162 -2.73 2.06 -3.22
CA SER A 162 -3.75 1.89 -2.20
C SER A 162 -3.65 2.97 -1.12
N HIS A 163 -4.72 3.74 -0.94
CA HIS A 163 -4.83 4.75 0.12
C HIS A 163 -4.65 4.12 1.50
N PHE A 164 -5.33 3.01 1.77
CA PHE A 164 -5.31 2.38 3.09
C PHE A 164 -3.98 1.73 3.41
N LYS A 165 -3.29 1.17 2.42
CA LYS A 165 -1.93 0.72 2.63
C LYS A 165 -1.03 1.89 3.03
N ALA A 166 -1.19 3.04 2.38
CA ALA A 166 -0.53 4.28 2.79
C ALA A 166 -0.93 4.68 4.22
N LYS A 167 -2.22 4.70 4.57
CA LYS A 167 -2.70 5.00 5.92
C LYS A 167 -2.07 4.09 6.97
N TRP A 168 -2.07 2.78 6.73
CA TRP A 168 -1.42 1.80 7.60
C TRP A 168 0.07 2.11 7.79
N PHE A 169 0.81 2.44 6.73
CA PHE A 169 2.22 2.85 6.87
C PHE A 169 2.42 4.15 7.66
N SER A 170 1.47 5.08 7.60
CA SER A 170 1.54 6.31 8.40
C SER A 170 1.31 6.06 9.90
N GLU A 171 0.53 5.03 10.23
CA GLU A 171 0.11 4.68 11.59
C GLU A 171 0.89 3.48 12.19
N ARG A 172 1.69 2.75 11.41
CA ARG A 172 2.28 1.44 11.80
C ARG A 172 3.05 1.43 13.13
N PHE A 173 3.67 2.56 13.48
CA PHE A 173 4.46 2.70 14.71
C PHE A 173 3.75 3.55 15.77
N TYR A 174 2.52 3.98 15.50
CA TYR A 174 1.72 4.80 16.40
C TYR A 174 0.76 3.92 17.19
N THR A 175 0.80 4.02 18.51
CA THR A 175 -0.30 3.60 19.38
C THR A 175 -0.67 4.78 20.31
N GLU A 176 -1.92 4.84 20.77
CA GLU A 176 -2.36 5.89 21.72
C GLU A 176 -1.53 5.89 23.03
N GLU A 177 -0.95 4.73 23.37
CA GLU A 177 -0.09 4.52 24.54
C GLU A 177 1.39 4.81 24.28
N LEU A 178 1.84 4.75 23.02
CA LEU A 178 3.21 5.02 22.57
C LEU A 178 3.17 5.90 21.31
N PRO A 179 3.04 7.22 21.46
CA PRO A 179 3.13 8.12 20.32
C PRO A 179 4.50 7.97 19.65
N ILE A 180 4.55 8.05 18.32
CA ILE A 180 5.81 8.08 17.59
C ILE A 180 6.52 9.38 17.96
N VAL A 181 7.53 9.28 18.83
CA VAL A 181 8.41 10.38 19.20
C VAL A 181 9.66 10.29 18.31
N THR A 182 9.78 11.20 17.35
CA THR A 182 11.04 11.42 16.62
C THR A 182 11.61 12.75 17.08
N GLU A 183 12.81 12.74 17.67
CA GLU A 183 13.49 13.95 18.19
C GLU A 183 12.63 14.77 19.18
N GLY A 184 11.83 14.10 20.02
CA GLY A 184 10.96 14.75 21.01
C GLY A 184 9.63 15.29 20.46
N ILE A 185 9.32 15.08 19.17
CA ILE A 185 8.08 15.53 18.55
C ILE A 185 7.16 14.32 18.34
N VAL A 186 5.94 14.40 18.88
CA VAL A 186 4.83 13.49 18.53
C VAL A 186 4.46 13.75 17.07
N THR A 187 4.73 12.78 16.20
CA THR A 187 4.35 12.89 14.79
C THR A 187 3.08 12.11 14.53
N GLU A 188 2.02 12.81 14.11
CA GLU A 188 0.82 12.17 13.55
C GLU A 188 1.14 11.52 12.20
N GLY A 189 0.51 10.38 11.94
CA GLY A 189 0.53 9.74 10.63
C GLY A 189 -0.21 10.59 9.60
N ILE A 190 0.44 10.90 8.47
CA ILE A 190 -0.13 11.70 7.39
C ILE A 190 -0.19 10.83 6.12
N VAL A 191 -1.32 10.88 5.42
CA VAL A 191 -1.44 10.36 4.06
C VAL A 191 -1.42 11.54 3.09
N THR A 192 -0.43 11.56 2.20
CA THR A 192 -0.40 12.48 1.06
C THR A 192 -0.83 11.73 -0.20
N GLU A 193 -1.65 12.37 -1.03
CA GLU A 193 -2.01 11.90 -2.36
C GLU A 193 -1.38 12.78 -3.45
N GLY A 194 -1.21 12.22 -4.64
CA GLY A 194 -0.72 12.97 -5.79
C GLY A 194 -0.84 12.18 -7.09
N ILE A 195 -0.54 12.86 -8.19
CA ILE A 195 -0.55 12.29 -9.54
C ILE A 195 0.88 12.24 -10.06
N ILE A 196 1.28 11.08 -10.59
CA ILE A 196 2.57 10.87 -11.24
C ILE A 196 2.34 10.48 -12.70
N ASN A 197 3.18 10.97 -13.62
CA ASN A 197 3.16 10.45 -14.99
C ASN A 197 3.80 9.06 -15.02
N LYS A 198 3.25 8.14 -15.81
CA LYS A 198 3.76 6.77 -16.00
C LYS A 198 5.24 6.72 -16.41
N LYS A 199 5.69 7.68 -17.22
CA LYS A 199 7.10 7.82 -17.64
C LYS A 199 8.06 8.16 -16.49
N ASP A 200 7.54 8.73 -15.41
CA ASP A 200 8.30 9.17 -14.24
C ASP A 200 8.30 8.13 -13.09
N ILE A 201 7.52 7.05 -13.24
CA ILE A 201 7.59 5.88 -12.36
C ILE A 201 8.90 5.14 -12.64
N LEU A 202 9.68 4.90 -11.60
CA LEU A 202 10.95 4.16 -11.66
C LEU A 202 10.69 2.65 -11.71
N ALA A 203 9.86 2.13 -10.82
CA ALA A 203 9.45 0.72 -10.78
C ALA A 203 8.09 0.56 -10.10
N VAL A 204 7.41 -0.55 -10.41
CA VAL A 204 6.21 -1.02 -9.70
C VAL A 204 6.60 -2.30 -9.00
N LEU A 205 6.26 -2.48 -7.72
CA LEU A 205 6.58 -3.70 -6.97
C LEU A 205 5.31 -4.23 -6.30
N LYS A 206 4.86 -5.42 -6.72
CA LYS A 206 3.66 -6.11 -6.19
C LYS A 206 3.95 -7.05 -5.02
N SER A 207 5.21 -7.16 -4.62
CA SER A 207 5.62 -8.08 -3.56
C SER A 207 4.89 -7.79 -2.24
N ARG A 208 4.69 -8.83 -1.41
CA ARG A 208 4.02 -8.75 -0.08
C ARG A 208 2.56 -8.26 -0.10
N GLY A 209 1.87 -8.37 -1.24
CA GLY A 209 0.48 -7.91 -1.37
C GLY A 209 0.34 -6.39 -1.31
N GLU A 210 1.38 -5.67 -1.75
CA GLU A 210 1.40 -4.21 -1.83
C GLU A 210 1.38 -3.79 -3.31
N PHE A 211 0.96 -2.56 -3.59
CA PHE A 211 1.09 -1.97 -4.92
C PHE A 211 2.07 -0.80 -4.83
N GLU A 212 3.34 -1.10 -4.63
CA GLU A 212 4.37 -0.07 -4.44
C GLU A 212 4.74 0.58 -5.78
N ILE A 213 4.75 1.91 -5.79
CA ILE A 213 5.21 2.76 -6.89
C ILE A 213 6.48 3.46 -6.41
N LEU A 214 7.61 3.12 -7.02
CA LEU A 214 8.85 3.85 -6.83
C LEU A 214 8.89 5.04 -7.77
N CYS A 215 8.97 6.26 -7.23
CA CYS A 215 9.07 7.48 -8.02
C CYS A 215 9.79 8.61 -7.26
N ASP A 216 10.36 9.57 -7.99
CA ASP A 216 10.91 10.78 -7.37
C ASP A 216 9.77 11.68 -6.87
N PRO A 217 9.68 11.96 -5.55
CA PRO A 217 8.61 12.78 -4.99
C PRO A 217 8.56 14.21 -5.54
N MET A 218 9.65 14.72 -6.13
CA MET A 218 9.66 16.04 -6.77
C MET A 218 8.87 16.09 -8.08
N LYS A 219 8.57 14.93 -8.69
CA LYS A 219 7.81 14.84 -9.95
C LYS A 219 6.31 14.69 -9.75
N ILE A 220 5.85 14.61 -8.50
CA ILE A 220 4.46 14.37 -8.16
C ILE A 220 3.68 15.68 -8.22
N LYS A 221 2.64 15.72 -9.04
CA LYS A 221 1.66 16.80 -9.05
C LYS A 221 0.76 16.64 -7.83
N LYS A 222 0.66 17.67 -6.99
CA LYS A 222 -0.27 17.64 -5.85
C LYS A 222 -1.69 17.75 -6.36
N GLU A 223 -2.53 16.81 -5.97
CA GLU A 223 -3.97 16.89 -6.13
C GLU A 223 -4.58 16.90 -4.73
N ARG A 224 -5.66 17.67 -4.54
CA ARG A 224 -6.47 17.60 -3.32
C ARG A 224 -7.81 16.97 -3.68
N PHE A 225 -8.17 15.94 -2.95
CA PHE A 225 -9.51 15.38 -2.97
C PHE A 225 -10.53 16.46 -2.62
N LYS A 226 -11.52 16.62 -3.50
CA LYS A 226 -12.67 17.48 -3.30
C LYS A 226 -13.90 16.60 -3.20
N LYS A 227 -14.66 16.76 -2.11
CA LYS A 227 -15.94 16.07 -1.93
C LYS A 227 -16.92 16.48 -3.02
N ALA A 228 -17.81 15.56 -3.40
CA ALA A 228 -18.91 15.88 -4.29
C ALA A 228 -19.80 16.98 -3.69
N LYS A 229 -20.34 17.85 -4.54
CA LYS A 229 -21.36 18.80 -4.10
C LYS A 229 -22.68 18.05 -3.97
N ARG A 230 -23.37 18.24 -2.85
CA ARG A 230 -24.67 17.63 -2.57
C ARG A 230 -25.71 18.72 -2.42
N GLU A 231 -26.88 18.50 -3.01
CA GLU A 231 -28.07 19.27 -2.64
C GLU A 231 -28.43 18.98 -1.18
N ASN A 232 -29.15 19.91 -0.54
CA ASN A 232 -29.45 19.82 0.89
C ASN A 232 -30.14 18.49 1.27
N TRP A 233 -31.07 18.02 0.43
CA TRP A 233 -31.76 16.76 0.70
C TRP A 233 -30.83 15.54 0.58
N ILE A 234 -29.94 15.50 -0.41
CA ILE A 234 -28.91 14.45 -0.55
C ILE A 234 -27.95 14.49 0.64
N GLN A 235 -27.56 15.68 1.09
CA GLN A 235 -26.72 15.83 2.29
C GLN A 235 -27.45 15.29 3.54
N SER A 236 -28.77 15.49 3.68
CA SER A 236 -29.55 14.89 4.76
C SER A 236 -29.55 13.35 4.69
N ILE A 237 -29.64 12.77 3.49
CA ILE A 237 -29.52 11.31 3.31
C ILE A 237 -28.14 10.82 3.73
N PHE A 238 -27.07 11.53 3.33
CA PHE A 238 -25.70 11.20 3.73
C PHE A 238 -25.53 11.20 5.26
N GLU A 239 -26.02 12.22 5.96
CA GLU A 239 -25.92 12.28 7.42
C GLU A 239 -26.77 11.19 8.10
N GLN A 240 -27.93 10.85 7.55
CA GLN A 240 -28.73 9.73 8.06
C GLN A 240 -28.00 8.39 7.87
N ALA A 241 -27.47 8.12 6.67
CA ALA A 241 -26.70 6.92 6.39
C ALA A 241 -25.47 6.81 7.29
N ARG A 242 -24.74 7.92 7.47
CA ARG A 242 -23.59 8.00 8.38
C ARG A 242 -23.96 7.68 9.82
N LYS A 243 -25.07 8.21 10.33
CA LYS A 243 -25.53 7.97 11.71
C LYS A 243 -25.91 6.51 11.96
N GLU A 244 -26.44 5.84 10.94
CA GLU A 244 -26.88 4.44 11.01
C GLU A 244 -25.78 3.43 10.63
N PHE A 245 -24.59 3.89 10.24
CA PHE A 245 -23.49 3.02 9.86
C PHE A 245 -22.95 2.26 11.07
N ALA A 246 -22.94 0.94 11.00
CA ALA A 246 -22.59 0.09 12.14
C ALA A 246 -21.08 -0.01 12.39
N LEU A 247 -20.25 0.22 11.36
CA LEU A 247 -18.80 0.08 11.46
C LEU A 247 -18.13 1.35 11.96
N LYS A 248 -16.90 1.20 12.48
CA LYS A 248 -16.12 2.31 13.04
C LYS A 248 -15.73 3.32 11.97
N GLU A 249 -15.43 4.55 12.38
CA GLU A 249 -15.02 5.64 11.47
C GLU A 249 -13.78 5.30 10.62
N LYS A 250 -12.91 4.41 11.10
CA LYS A 250 -11.71 3.94 10.37
C LYS A 250 -11.96 2.77 9.40
N SER A 251 -13.22 2.36 9.19
CA SER A 251 -13.61 1.26 8.29
C SER A 251 -13.07 1.44 6.87
N TYR A 252 -12.67 0.34 6.23
CA TYR A 252 -12.32 0.31 4.80
C TYR A 252 -13.52 0.58 3.88
N HIS A 253 -14.72 0.47 4.45
CA HIS A 253 -16.02 0.62 3.80
C HIS A 253 -16.82 1.82 4.34
N GLY A 254 -16.15 2.71 5.07
CA GLY A 254 -16.77 3.87 5.69
C GLY A 254 -16.83 5.11 4.79
N ILE A 255 -17.05 6.26 5.43
CA ILE A 255 -17.32 7.54 4.77
C ILE A 255 -16.29 7.93 3.70
N TRP A 256 -15.00 7.68 3.95
CA TRP A 256 -13.95 7.99 2.97
C TRP A 256 -14.18 7.25 1.63
N HIS A 257 -14.58 5.98 1.72
CA HIS A 257 -14.88 5.16 0.55
C HIS A 257 -16.14 5.65 -0.16
N TRP A 258 -17.20 5.98 0.58
CA TRP A 258 -18.44 6.50 -0.02
C TRP A 258 -18.23 7.80 -0.79
N GLU A 259 -17.49 8.74 -0.20
CA GLU A 259 -17.18 10.02 -0.86
C GLU A 259 -16.33 9.82 -2.13
N LYS A 260 -15.45 8.81 -2.14
CA LYS A 260 -14.67 8.42 -3.31
C LYS A 260 -15.55 7.83 -4.40
N VAL A 261 -16.39 6.84 -4.07
CA VAL A 261 -17.33 6.21 -5.01
C VAL A 261 -18.29 7.25 -5.58
N GLU A 262 -18.88 8.11 -4.74
CA GLU A 262 -19.77 9.18 -5.18
C GLU A 262 -19.10 10.09 -6.22
N ARG A 263 -17.88 10.55 -5.95
CA ARG A 263 -17.13 11.40 -6.90
C ARG A 263 -16.79 10.65 -8.18
N ASN A 264 -16.34 9.41 -8.08
CA ASN A 264 -15.99 8.59 -9.23
C ASN A 264 -17.25 8.34 -10.10
N ALA A 265 -18.40 8.07 -9.49
CA ALA A 265 -19.66 7.83 -10.18
C ALA A 265 -20.17 9.07 -10.90
N LEU A 266 -20.04 10.26 -10.29
CA LEU A 266 -20.33 11.54 -10.95
C LEU A 266 -19.41 11.81 -12.13
N GLU A 267 -18.11 11.51 -12.00
CA GLU A 267 -17.14 11.68 -13.09
C GLU A 267 -17.43 10.76 -14.28
N ILE A 268 -17.81 9.50 -14.00
CA ILE A 268 -18.26 8.55 -15.02
C ILE A 268 -19.54 9.06 -15.68
N ALA A 269 -20.52 9.51 -14.89
CA ALA A 269 -21.80 10.00 -15.39
C ALA A 269 -21.65 11.23 -16.29
N ASN A 270 -20.71 12.12 -16.00
CA ASN A 270 -20.40 13.29 -16.86
C ASN A 270 -19.92 12.88 -18.27
N HIS A 271 -19.41 11.65 -18.43
CA HIS A 271 -18.86 11.14 -19.69
C HIS A 271 -19.65 9.93 -20.23
N THR A 272 -20.83 9.65 -19.68
CA THR A 272 -21.67 8.52 -20.08
C THR A 272 -23.07 9.02 -20.43
N GLU A 273 -23.45 8.91 -21.70
CA GLU A 273 -24.76 9.34 -22.18
C GLU A 273 -25.90 8.61 -21.48
N LEU A 274 -27.01 9.32 -21.20
CA LEU A 274 -28.20 8.79 -20.51
C LEU A 274 -27.95 8.28 -19.07
N CYS A 275 -26.75 8.51 -18.51
CA CYS A 275 -26.48 8.22 -17.11
C CYS A 275 -27.22 9.22 -16.20
N ASP A 276 -27.74 8.71 -15.09
CA ASP A 276 -28.54 9.52 -14.16
C ASP A 276 -27.68 9.95 -12.97
N HIS A 277 -27.30 11.22 -12.95
CA HIS A 277 -26.43 11.82 -11.92
C HIS A 277 -26.98 11.70 -10.50
N ILE A 278 -28.31 11.73 -10.32
CA ILE A 278 -28.91 11.64 -8.98
C ILE A 278 -28.78 10.21 -8.46
N VAL A 279 -29.08 9.21 -9.30
CA VAL A 279 -29.00 7.80 -8.89
C VAL A 279 -27.56 7.40 -8.57
N VAL A 280 -26.59 7.78 -9.41
CA VAL A 280 -25.17 7.44 -9.14
C VAL A 280 -24.64 8.11 -7.88
N GLN A 281 -25.10 9.33 -7.59
CA GLN A 281 -24.73 10.05 -6.37
C GLN A 281 -25.30 9.35 -5.12
N LEU A 282 -26.59 8.98 -5.15
CA LEU A 282 -27.23 8.23 -4.06
C LEU A 282 -26.59 6.85 -3.86
N PHE A 283 -26.23 6.16 -4.95
CA PHE A 283 -25.51 4.88 -4.87
C PHE A 283 -24.18 5.03 -4.12
N GLY A 284 -23.38 6.04 -4.47
CA GLY A 284 -22.10 6.29 -3.80
C GLY A 284 -22.23 6.47 -2.28
N ILE A 285 -23.35 7.01 -1.81
CA ILE A 285 -23.66 7.22 -0.39
C ILE A 285 -24.21 5.97 0.28
N LEU A 286 -25.03 5.18 -0.42
CA LEU A 286 -25.87 4.15 0.22
C LEU A 286 -25.35 2.71 0.05
N HIS A 287 -24.61 2.37 -1.00
CA HIS A 287 -24.28 0.97 -1.36
C HIS A 287 -23.66 0.16 -0.21
N ASP A 288 -22.72 0.75 0.53
CA ASP A 288 -22.04 0.13 1.67
C ASP A 288 -22.58 0.59 3.04
N SER A 289 -23.62 1.44 3.06
CA SER A 289 -24.15 2.07 4.28
C SER A 289 -24.77 1.12 5.30
N LYS A 290 -25.08 -0.11 4.86
CA LYS A 290 -25.71 -1.15 5.69
C LYS A 290 -24.80 -2.35 5.93
N ARG A 291 -23.48 -2.20 5.77
CA ARG A 291 -22.53 -3.21 6.24
C ARG A 291 -22.59 -3.38 7.75
N LYS A 292 -22.39 -4.62 8.20
CA LYS A 292 -22.34 -5.04 9.60
C LYS A 292 -21.01 -5.71 9.97
N ASP A 293 -20.22 -6.11 8.97
CA ASP A 293 -18.88 -6.67 9.14
C ASP A 293 -17.89 -5.99 8.19
N GLU A 294 -16.62 -5.89 8.58
CA GLU A 294 -15.55 -5.35 7.73
C GLU A 294 -15.17 -6.33 6.61
N ASN A 295 -15.26 -7.64 6.88
CA ASN A 295 -14.83 -8.70 6.01
C ASN A 295 -15.98 -9.16 5.11
N GLU A 296 -16.50 -10.36 5.37
CA GLU A 296 -17.55 -10.98 4.57
C GLU A 296 -18.94 -10.55 5.06
N ASP A 297 -19.70 -9.92 4.16
CA ASP A 297 -21.06 -9.47 4.44
C ASP A 297 -21.94 -9.65 3.21
N LEU A 298 -22.26 -10.89 2.83
CA LEU A 298 -22.87 -11.24 1.53
C LEU A 298 -24.20 -10.53 1.21
N ASN A 299 -24.87 -9.95 2.21
CA ASN A 299 -26.20 -9.35 2.07
C ASN A 299 -26.20 -7.83 2.32
N HIS A 300 -25.04 -7.17 2.37
CA HIS A 300 -24.98 -5.71 2.57
C HIS A 300 -25.68 -4.94 1.45
N GLY A 301 -25.48 -5.35 0.19
CA GLY A 301 -26.15 -4.75 -0.97
C GLY A 301 -27.69 -4.78 -0.85
N LEU A 302 -28.26 -5.95 -0.54
CA LEU A 302 -29.70 -6.11 -0.34
C LEU A 302 -30.23 -5.23 0.81
N ARG A 303 -29.47 -5.11 1.91
CA ARG A 303 -29.86 -4.22 3.02
C ARG A 303 -29.78 -2.75 2.62
N ALA A 304 -28.79 -2.36 1.83
CA ALA A 304 -28.68 -1.00 1.28
C ALA A 304 -29.85 -0.68 0.33
N ALA A 305 -30.24 -1.62 -0.53
CA ALA A 305 -31.42 -1.48 -1.40
C ALA A 305 -32.72 -1.29 -0.59
N ASN A 306 -32.96 -2.15 0.40
CA ASN A 306 -34.13 -2.03 1.29
C ASN A 306 -34.14 -0.71 2.08
N PHE A 307 -32.96 -0.20 2.46
CA PHE A 307 -32.86 1.10 3.11
C PHE A 307 -33.17 2.26 2.16
N ALA A 308 -32.70 2.21 0.91
CA ALA A 308 -33.07 3.20 -0.10
C ALA A 308 -34.59 3.21 -0.32
N LYS A 309 -35.21 2.03 -0.37
CA LYS A 309 -36.67 1.89 -0.48
C LYS A 309 -37.41 2.49 0.72
N SER A 310 -36.98 2.24 1.95
CA SER A 310 -37.63 2.83 3.13
C SER A 310 -37.52 4.36 3.14
N LEU A 311 -36.37 4.92 2.77
CA LEU A 311 -36.18 6.36 2.63
C LEU A 311 -37.09 6.98 1.55
N TYR A 312 -37.36 6.25 0.48
CA TYR A 312 -38.32 6.65 -0.54
C TYR A 312 -39.77 6.63 -0.03
N GLU A 313 -40.18 5.55 0.64
CA GLU A 313 -41.52 5.41 1.22
C GLU A 313 -41.80 6.45 2.32
N GLU A 314 -40.77 6.88 3.05
CA GLU A 314 -40.80 7.99 4.01
C GLU A 314 -40.83 9.38 3.34
N GLY A 315 -40.73 9.47 2.01
CA GLY A 315 -40.71 10.73 1.26
C GLY A 315 -39.39 11.52 1.37
N LYS A 316 -38.30 10.89 1.83
CA LYS A 316 -36.99 11.53 1.98
C LYS A 316 -36.15 11.50 0.71
N LEU A 317 -36.30 10.46 -0.13
CA LEU A 317 -35.68 10.43 -1.46
C LEU A 317 -36.57 11.14 -2.47
N LEU A 318 -36.12 12.32 -2.93
CA LEU A 318 -36.83 13.14 -3.91
C LEU A 318 -36.56 12.66 -5.35
N ILE A 319 -36.84 11.38 -5.61
CA ILE A 319 -36.57 10.71 -6.89
C ILE A 319 -37.85 10.08 -7.47
N THR A 320 -37.82 9.66 -8.72
CA THR A 320 -38.92 8.91 -9.34
C THR A 320 -38.88 7.42 -8.96
N LYS A 321 -39.99 6.71 -9.13
CA LYS A 321 -40.03 5.24 -8.95
C LYS A 321 -39.04 4.51 -9.86
N LYS A 322 -38.81 5.00 -11.09
CA LYS A 322 -37.82 4.41 -12.02
C LYS A 322 -36.40 4.60 -11.51
N GLN A 323 -36.08 5.77 -10.95
CA GLN A 323 -34.78 6.03 -10.34
C GLN A 323 -34.56 5.17 -9.09
N LEU A 324 -35.59 4.99 -8.26
CA LEU A 324 -35.52 4.07 -7.13
C LEU A 324 -35.20 2.64 -7.58
N GLN A 325 -35.90 2.11 -8.59
CA GLN A 325 -35.65 0.76 -9.11
C GLN A 325 -34.20 0.57 -9.57
N LYS A 326 -33.62 1.58 -10.23
CA LYS A 326 -32.20 1.58 -10.61
C LYS A 326 -31.28 1.59 -9.39
N LEU A 327 -31.58 2.42 -8.39
CA LEU A 327 -30.81 2.51 -7.14
C LEU A 327 -30.84 1.21 -6.34
N GLU A 328 -32.03 0.61 -6.18
CA GLU A 328 -32.20 -0.70 -5.53
C GLU A 328 -31.37 -1.77 -6.24
N THR A 329 -31.48 -1.86 -7.57
CA THR A 329 -30.72 -2.82 -8.38
C THR A 329 -29.21 -2.55 -8.28
N ALA A 330 -28.78 -1.29 -8.37
CA ALA A 330 -27.38 -0.94 -8.28
C ALA A 330 -26.80 -1.36 -6.92
N CYS A 331 -27.49 -1.06 -5.81
CA CYS A 331 -27.07 -1.43 -4.47
C CYS A 331 -27.08 -2.95 -4.24
N GLU A 332 -28.14 -3.67 -4.64
CA GLU A 332 -28.28 -5.09 -4.35
C GLU A 332 -27.22 -5.97 -5.03
N PHE A 333 -26.79 -5.59 -6.23
CA PHE A 333 -25.96 -6.44 -7.08
C PHE A 333 -24.51 -5.95 -7.25
N HIS A 334 -24.10 -4.83 -6.63
CA HIS A 334 -22.77 -4.24 -6.90
C HIS A 334 -21.59 -5.18 -6.61
N GLU A 335 -21.71 -6.03 -5.59
CA GLU A 335 -20.66 -6.98 -5.20
C GLU A 335 -20.69 -8.33 -5.95
N LYS A 336 -21.66 -8.55 -6.85
CA LYS A 336 -21.87 -9.88 -7.50
C LYS A 336 -20.97 -10.13 -8.72
N GLY A 337 -20.15 -9.14 -9.11
CA GLY A 337 -19.20 -9.28 -10.23
C GLY A 337 -19.85 -9.21 -11.62
N GLU A 338 -21.04 -8.61 -11.73
CA GLU A 338 -21.78 -8.47 -12.99
C GLU A 338 -21.44 -7.17 -13.74
N ILE A 339 -21.78 -7.09 -15.03
CA ILE A 339 -21.75 -5.84 -15.81
C ILE A 339 -23.16 -5.47 -16.24
N SER A 340 -23.43 -4.17 -16.45
CA SER A 340 -24.76 -3.71 -16.85
C SER A 340 -24.72 -2.96 -18.18
N LYS A 341 -25.77 -3.14 -18.99
CA LYS A 341 -26.03 -2.31 -20.18
C LYS A 341 -26.78 -1.03 -19.85
N ASP A 342 -27.38 -0.92 -18.66
CA ASP A 342 -27.96 0.33 -18.19
C ASP A 342 -26.82 1.28 -17.77
N PRO A 343 -26.70 2.46 -18.39
CA PRO A 343 -25.55 3.36 -18.16
C PRO A 343 -25.46 3.84 -16.71
N THR A 344 -26.60 4.01 -16.03
CA THR A 344 -26.65 4.42 -14.62
C THR A 344 -26.12 3.31 -13.71
N ILE A 345 -26.66 2.09 -13.85
CA ILE A 345 -26.23 0.94 -13.02
C ILE A 345 -24.77 0.60 -13.31
N GLY A 346 -24.37 0.62 -14.58
CA GLY A 346 -22.98 0.39 -14.98
C GLY A 346 -22.03 1.42 -14.37
N ALA A 347 -22.40 2.70 -14.37
CA ALA A 347 -21.58 3.75 -13.74
C ALA A 347 -21.45 3.58 -12.23
N CYS A 348 -22.53 3.17 -11.54
CA CYS A 348 -22.50 2.85 -10.11
C CYS A 348 -21.46 1.76 -9.81
N TRP A 349 -21.56 0.61 -10.50
CA TRP A 349 -20.67 -0.53 -10.25
C TRP A 349 -19.21 -0.24 -10.63
N ASP A 350 -18.99 0.47 -11.73
CA ASP A 350 -17.65 0.88 -12.15
C ASP A 350 -17.02 1.81 -11.10
N ALA A 351 -17.78 2.74 -10.52
CA ALA A 351 -17.29 3.67 -9.51
C ALA A 351 -16.79 2.98 -8.23
N ASP A 352 -17.49 1.94 -7.75
CA ASP A 352 -17.04 1.12 -6.62
C ASP A 352 -15.82 0.26 -6.99
N ARG A 353 -15.81 -0.31 -8.20
CA ARG A 353 -14.69 -1.11 -8.72
C ARG A 353 -13.40 -0.33 -8.85
N LEU A 354 -13.46 0.96 -9.15
CA LEU A 354 -12.29 1.85 -9.17
C LEU A 354 -11.60 1.93 -7.79
N GLU A 355 -12.33 1.72 -6.70
CA GLU A 355 -11.81 1.78 -5.33
C GLU A 355 -11.38 0.41 -4.80
N LEU A 356 -11.32 -0.66 -5.61
CA LEU A 356 -10.91 -2.00 -5.15
C LEU A 356 -9.47 -2.07 -4.62
N THR A 357 -8.58 -1.17 -5.07
CA THR A 357 -7.21 -1.10 -4.56
C THR A 357 -7.16 -0.74 -3.07
N ARG A 358 -8.23 -0.12 -2.55
CA ARG A 358 -8.41 0.18 -1.12
C ARG A 358 -8.31 -1.08 -0.25
N VAL A 359 -8.79 -2.22 -0.75
CA VAL A 359 -8.78 -3.54 -0.09
C VAL A 359 -7.76 -4.50 -0.72
N GLY A 360 -6.78 -3.97 -1.47
CA GLY A 360 -5.70 -4.78 -2.04
C GLY A 360 -6.07 -5.56 -3.31
N ILE A 361 -7.22 -5.28 -3.92
CA ILE A 361 -7.67 -5.96 -5.14
C ILE A 361 -7.33 -5.09 -6.37
N THR A 362 -6.71 -5.71 -7.39
CA THR A 362 -6.49 -5.08 -8.69
C THR A 362 -7.81 -5.06 -9.48
N PRO A 363 -8.34 -3.89 -9.86
CA PRO A 363 -9.52 -3.81 -10.73
C PRO A 363 -9.28 -4.57 -12.04
N ASN A 364 -10.25 -5.36 -12.48
CA ASN A 364 -10.15 -6.11 -13.73
C ASN A 364 -11.01 -5.44 -14.81
N PRO A 365 -10.43 -5.00 -15.95
CA PRO A 365 -11.14 -4.33 -17.04
C PRO A 365 -12.40 -5.06 -17.52
N LYS A 366 -12.44 -6.39 -17.45
CA LYS A 366 -13.58 -7.20 -17.90
C LYS A 366 -14.86 -6.97 -17.10
N PHE A 367 -14.76 -6.38 -15.92
CA PHE A 367 -15.89 -6.06 -15.05
C PHE A 367 -16.30 -4.59 -15.15
N PHE A 368 -15.76 -3.81 -16.07
CA PHE A 368 -16.22 -2.43 -16.26
C PHE A 368 -17.32 -2.38 -17.32
N SER A 369 -18.42 -1.70 -17.00
CA SER A 369 -19.62 -1.59 -17.81
C SER A 369 -19.56 -0.42 -18.79
N THR A 370 -18.88 0.66 -18.41
CA THR A 370 -18.84 1.94 -19.13
C THR A 370 -17.43 2.23 -19.64
N LYS A 371 -17.35 2.85 -20.83
CA LYS A 371 -16.06 3.32 -21.36
C LYS A 371 -15.38 4.31 -20.40
N ALA A 372 -16.15 5.24 -19.84
CA ALA A 372 -15.64 6.23 -18.89
C ALA A 372 -15.07 5.58 -17.62
N GLY A 373 -15.72 4.53 -17.10
CA GLY A 373 -15.20 3.74 -15.97
C GLY A 373 -13.84 3.09 -16.29
N LEU A 374 -13.72 2.44 -17.45
CA LEU A 374 -12.45 1.90 -17.93
C LEU A 374 -11.36 2.99 -18.07
N ASP A 375 -11.72 4.13 -18.65
CA ASP A 375 -10.79 5.24 -18.89
C ASP A 375 -10.28 5.88 -17.58
N LEU A 376 -11.04 5.75 -16.48
CA LEU A 376 -10.67 6.23 -15.13
C LEU A 376 -9.90 5.21 -14.30
N MET A 377 -9.76 3.96 -14.77
CA MET A 377 -9.01 2.93 -14.05
C MET A 377 -7.58 3.43 -13.76
N TRP A 378 -7.21 3.42 -12.47
CA TRP A 378 -5.94 3.95 -11.90
C TRP A 378 -5.76 5.48 -11.86
N LYS A 379 -6.78 6.27 -12.22
CA LYS A 379 -6.72 7.75 -12.21
C LYS A 379 -7.32 8.40 -10.96
N VAL A 380 -8.15 7.70 -10.20
CA VAL A 380 -9.06 8.29 -9.19
C VAL A 380 -8.64 8.14 -7.73
#